data_AF-A0A962ZYK9-F1
#
_entry.id   AF-A0A962ZYK9-F1
#
_cell.length_a   1.000
_cell.length_b   1.000
_cell.length_c   1.000
_cell.angle_alpha   90.00
_cell.angle_beta   90.00
_cell.angle_gamma   90.00
#
_symmetry.space_group_name_H-M   'P 1'
#
loop_
_entity.id
_entity.type
_entity.pdbx_description
1 polymer ?
#
loop_
_entity_poly.entity_id
_entity_poly.type
_entity_poly.pdbx_seq_one_letter_code
_entity_poly.pdbx_strand_id
1 'polypeptide(L)'
;MPTTTRLPAMLAEGRALLALAWPMVIAQLAKIGTGVVDTIMAGHYSATDLAAIAIGYNIWLPLYLFILGVILGSTYIIAQHVAAGRTQRAGDALPQALWLALAQGLGISPRCYFA
;
A
#
# COMPACT_ATOMS: atom_id res chain seq x y z
N MET A 1 20.51 -26.43 -24.75
CA MET A 1 19.43 -25.83 -25.57
C MET A 1 18.32 -26.84 -25.69
N PRO A 2 17.06 -26.47 -25.40
CA PRO A 2 16.14 -26.16 -26.49
C PRO A 2 15.31 -24.87 -26.26
N THR A 3 15.07 -24.13 -27.33
CA THR A 3 14.55 -22.74 -27.36
C THR A 3 13.33 -22.58 -28.28
N THR A 4 12.34 -23.48 -28.23
CA THR A 4 11.33 -23.55 -29.31
C THR A 4 9.83 -23.54 -28.92
N THR A 5 9.44 -23.06 -27.72
CA THR A 5 8.01 -22.85 -27.36
C THR A 5 7.72 -21.54 -26.60
N ARG A 6 8.41 -20.44 -26.95
CA ARG A 6 8.31 -19.18 -26.19
C ARG A 6 6.99 -18.42 -26.40
N LEU A 7 6.42 -18.40 -27.60
CA LEU A 7 5.23 -17.60 -27.91
C LEU A 7 3.95 -18.03 -27.15
N PRO A 8 3.55 -19.32 -27.10
CA PRO A 8 2.36 -19.71 -26.36
C PRO A 8 2.55 -19.63 -24.85
N ALA A 9 3.77 -19.87 -24.35
CA ALA A 9 4.11 -19.70 -22.93
C ALA A 9 4.06 -18.22 -22.51
N MET A 10 4.57 -17.30 -23.33
CA MET A 10 4.49 -15.85 -23.08
C MET A 10 3.06 -15.32 -23.13
N LEU A 11 2.21 -15.84 -24.01
CA LEU A 11 0.77 -15.51 -24.04
C LEU A 11 0.03 -16.04 -22.81
N ALA A 12 0.39 -17.25 -22.34
CA ALA A 12 -0.17 -17.83 -21.12
C ALA A 12 0.26 -17.05 -19.87
N GLU A 13 1.54 -16.66 -19.78
CA GLU A 13 2.05 -15.76 -18.73
C GLU A 13 1.39 -14.39 -18.79
N GLY A 14 1.26 -13.79 -19.98
CA GLY A 14 0.58 -12.52 -20.17
C GLY A 14 -0.87 -12.56 -19.70
N ARG A 15 -1.58 -13.65 -19.96
CA ARG A 15 -2.95 -13.85 -19.46
C ARG A 15 -3.00 -14.00 -17.93
N ALA A 16 -2.04 -14.70 -17.33
CA ALA A 16 -1.95 -14.84 -15.87
C ALA A 16 -1.62 -13.50 -15.20
N LEU A 17 -0.71 -12.71 -15.78
CA LEU A 17 -0.38 -11.36 -15.33
C LEU A 17 -1.59 -10.42 -15.46
N LEU A 18 -2.33 -10.48 -16.57
CA LEU A 18 -3.56 -9.70 -16.75
C LEU A 18 -4.64 -10.07 -15.73
N ALA A 19 -4.78 -11.35 -15.39
CA ALA A 19 -5.71 -11.81 -14.37
C ALA A 19 -5.37 -11.27 -12.97
N LEU A 20 -4.09 -11.03 -12.67
CA LEU A 20 -3.65 -10.40 -11.42
C LEU A 20 -3.70 -8.86 -11.48
N ALA A 21 -3.35 -8.28 -12.64
CA ALA A 21 -3.30 -6.84 -12.83
C ALA A 21 -4.69 -6.21 -12.81
N TRP A 22 -5.69 -6.87 -13.38
CA TRP A 22 -7.07 -6.38 -13.41
C TRP A 22 -7.65 -6.02 -12.03
N PRO A 23 -7.66 -6.93 -11.02
CA PRO A 23 -8.14 -6.59 -9.68
C PRO A 23 -7.26 -5.54 -9.00
N MET A 24 -5.96 -5.52 -9.25
CA MET A 24 -5.06 -4.51 -8.69
C MET A 24 -5.39 -3.10 -9.22
N VAL A 25 -5.69 -2.96 -10.51
CA VAL A 25 -6.10 -1.68 -11.12
C VAL A 25 -7.41 -1.20 -10.51
N ILE A 26 -8.40 -2.08 -10.35
CA ILE A 26 -9.68 -1.73 -9.72
C ILE A 26 -9.47 -1.26 -8.28
N ALA A 27 -8.65 -1.98 -7.50
CA ALA A 27 -8.35 -1.60 -6.12
C ALA A 27 -7.67 -0.23 -6.03
N GLN A 28 -6.72 0.05 -6.92
CA GLN A 28 -6.03 1.34 -6.97
C GLN A 28 -6.96 2.49 -7.39
N LEU A 29 -7.85 2.24 -8.35
CA LEU A 29 -8.88 3.22 -8.74
C LEU A 29 -9.85 3.51 -7.60
N ALA A 30 -10.30 2.48 -6.87
CA ALA A 30 -11.14 2.66 -5.68
C ALA A 30 -10.42 3.50 -4.61
N LYS A 31 -9.12 3.24 -4.40
CA LYS A 31 -8.30 3.96 -3.44
C LYS A 31 -8.17 5.46 -3.77
N ILE A 32 -8.00 5.80 -5.04
CA ILE A 32 -8.01 7.19 -5.52
C ILE A 32 -9.44 7.77 -5.40
N GLY A 33 -10.45 6.96 -5.71
CA GLY A 33 -11.86 7.31 -5.63
C GLY A 33 -12.29 7.79 -4.25
N THR A 34 -11.79 7.19 -3.18
CA THR A 34 -12.05 7.67 -1.81
C THR A 34 -11.64 9.14 -1.62
N GLY A 35 -10.46 9.54 -2.09
CA GLY A 35 -10.03 10.94 -2.00
C GLY A 35 -10.84 11.90 -2.88
N VAL A 36 -11.31 11.44 -4.05
CA VAL A 36 -12.21 12.21 -4.91
C VAL A 36 -13.57 12.41 -4.24
N VAL A 37 -14.11 11.38 -3.58
CA VAL A 37 -15.36 11.47 -2.83
C VAL A 37 -15.22 12.44 -1.66
N ASP A 38 -14.12 12.40 -0.91
CA ASP A 38 -13.86 13.35 0.18
C ASP A 38 -13.78 14.80 -0.33
N THR A 39 -13.14 14.99 -1.50
CA THR A 39 -13.02 16.29 -2.19
C THR A 39 -14.38 16.79 -2.67
N ILE A 40 -15.23 15.92 -3.24
CA ILE A 40 -16.58 16.27 -3.70
C ILE A 40 -17.51 16.58 -2.51
N MET A 41 -17.43 15.80 -1.43
CA MET A 41 -18.20 16.03 -0.20
C MET A 41 -17.81 17.35 0.46
N ALA A 42 -16.53 17.68 0.54
CA ALA A 42 -16.05 18.96 1.07
C ALA A 42 -16.37 20.15 0.13
N GLY A 43 -16.35 19.92 -1.18
CA GLY A 43 -16.67 20.93 -2.19
C GLY A 43 -18.12 21.41 -2.17
N HIS A 44 -19.06 20.62 -1.63
CA HIS A 44 -20.47 21.02 -1.51
C HIS A 44 -20.73 22.01 -0.35
N TYR A 45 -19.82 22.12 0.64
CA TYR A 45 -20.04 22.91 1.85
C TYR A 45 -19.30 24.27 1.87
N SER A 46 -18.05 24.40 1.37
CA SER A 46 -17.39 25.71 1.13
C SER A 46 -16.03 25.58 0.45
N ALA A 47 -15.66 26.51 -0.44
CA ALA A 47 -14.32 26.58 -1.09
C ALA A 47 -13.15 26.72 -0.09
N THR A 48 -13.43 27.18 1.13
CA THR A 48 -12.46 27.31 2.21
C THR A 48 -12.07 25.95 2.83
N ASP A 49 -13.00 24.99 2.88
CA ASP A 49 -12.72 23.64 3.41
C ASP A 49 -11.93 22.78 2.42
N LEU A 50 -12.09 23.04 1.12
CA LEU A 50 -11.29 22.39 0.08
C LEU A 50 -9.81 22.78 0.18
N ALA A 51 -9.52 24.05 0.48
CA ALA A 51 -8.16 24.53 0.73
C ALA A 51 -7.57 23.93 2.02
N ALA A 52 -8.40 23.72 3.06
CA ALA A 52 -7.99 23.04 4.28
C ALA A 52 -7.60 21.57 4.02
N ILE A 53 -8.35 20.85 3.20
CA ILE A 53 -8.02 19.47 2.80
C ILE A 53 -6.73 19.41 1.98
N ALA A 54 -6.51 20.36 1.07
CA ALA A 54 -5.27 20.40 0.27
C ALA A 54 -4.01 20.62 1.15
N ILE A 55 -4.12 21.43 2.20
CA ILE A 55 -3.05 21.63 3.18
C ILE A 55 -2.88 20.38 4.05
N GLY A 56 -3.98 19.79 4.52
CA GLY A 56 -3.98 18.53 5.29
C GLY A 56 -3.36 17.37 4.51
N TYR A 57 -3.64 17.26 3.21
CA TYR A 57 -3.07 16.24 2.33
C TYR A 57 -1.55 16.39 2.18
N ASN A 58 -1.03 17.61 2.13
CA ASN A 58 0.41 17.85 2.06
C ASN A 58 1.16 17.46 3.36
N ILE A 59 0.50 17.52 4.51
CA ILE A 59 1.05 17.03 5.79
C ILE A 59 0.88 15.50 5.89
N TRP A 60 -0.23 14.97 5.38
CA TRP A 60 -0.53 13.54 5.40
C TRP A 60 0.39 12.74 4.47
N LEU A 61 0.72 13.26 3.28
CA LEU A 61 1.53 12.58 2.28
C LEU A 61 2.89 12.08 2.81
N PRO A 62 3.76 12.91 3.43
CA PRO A 62 5.03 12.44 3.97
C PRO A 62 4.85 11.44 5.12
N LEU A 63 3.82 11.59 5.94
CA LEU A 63 3.51 10.65 7.02
C LEU A 63 3.09 9.28 6.47
N TYR A 64 2.20 9.28 5.47
CA TYR A 64 1.78 8.09 4.75
C TYR A 64 2.97 7.40 4.07
N LEU A 65 3.85 8.15 3.42
CA LEU A 65 5.06 7.60 2.79
C LEU A 65 6.03 7.00 3.81
N PHE A 66 6.19 7.62 4.98
CA PHE A 66 7.01 7.09 6.06
C PHE A 66 6.47 5.73 6.54
N ILE A 67 5.15 5.65 6.79
CA ILE A 67 4.51 4.39 7.20
C ILE A 67 4.65 3.32 6.13
N LEU A 68 4.34 3.68 4.89
CA LEU A 68 4.42 2.77 3.75
C LEU A 68 5.85 2.25 3.58
N GLY A 69 6.86 3.11 3.76
CA GLY A 69 8.27 2.72 3.71
C GLY A 69 8.66 1.72 4.79
N VAL A 70 8.22 1.93 6.03
CA VAL A 70 8.50 1.02 7.16
C VAL A 70 7.82 -0.34 6.95
N ILE A 71 6.56 -0.35 6.48
CA ILE A 71 5.81 -1.58 6.21
C ILE A 71 6.42 -2.35 5.04
N LEU A 72 6.74 -1.68 3.93
CA LEU A 72 7.36 -2.31 2.76
C LEU A 72 8.75 -2.85 3.12
N GLY A 73 9.56 -2.10 3.88
CA GLY A 73 10.87 -2.56 4.35
C GLY A 73 10.77 -3.84 5.19
N SER A 74 9.81 -3.88 6.11
CA SER A 74 9.54 -5.07 6.93
C SER A 74 9.07 -6.24 6.06
N THR A 75 8.20 -5.98 5.09
CA THR A 75 7.69 -6.99 4.15
C THR A 75 8.81 -7.56 3.28
N TYR A 76 9.75 -6.74 2.81
CA TYR A 76 10.91 -7.18 2.04
C TYR A 76 11.82 -8.12 2.85
N ILE A 77 12.08 -7.78 4.11
CA ILE A 77 12.89 -8.62 5.00
C ILE A 77 12.22 -9.98 5.21
N ILE A 78 10.90 -9.99 5.44
CA ILE A 78 10.11 -11.22 5.60
C ILE A 78 10.13 -12.02 4.30
N ALA A 79 9.88 -11.39 3.15
CA ALA A 79 9.88 -12.04 1.84
C ALA A 79 11.23 -12.65 1.49
N GLN A 80 12.34 -12.00 1.86
CA GLN A 80 13.69 -12.53 1.69
C GLN A 80 13.92 -13.78 2.56
N HIS A 81 13.43 -13.78 3.81
CA HIS A 81 13.52 -14.95 4.69
C HIS A 81 12.65 -16.13 4.23
N VAL A 82 11.45 -15.84 3.69
CA VAL A 82 10.57 -16.85 3.08
C VAL A 82 11.19 -17.43 1.81
N ALA A 83 11.73 -16.58 0.93
CA ALA A 83 12.40 -17.02 -0.30
C ALA A 83 13.68 -17.84 -0.04
N ALA A 84 14.36 -17.62 1.10
CA ALA A 84 15.54 -18.38 1.52
C ALA A 84 15.22 -19.73 2.21
N GLY A 85 13.95 -20.15 2.26
CA GLY A 85 13.55 -21.44 2.84
C GLY A 85 13.60 -21.52 4.38
N ARG A 86 13.73 -20.37 5.07
CA ARG A 86 13.82 -20.27 6.54
C ARG A 86 12.48 -19.88 7.16
N THR A 87 11.43 -20.66 6.87
CA THR A 87 10.04 -20.39 7.26
C THR A 87 9.81 -20.24 8.77
N GLN A 88 10.62 -20.89 9.63
CA GLN A 88 10.55 -20.69 11.08
C GLN A 88 10.87 -19.24 11.51
N ARG A 89 11.88 -18.60 10.91
CA ARG A 89 12.23 -17.20 11.22
C ARG A 89 11.25 -16.20 10.64
N ALA A 90 10.53 -16.56 9.57
CA ALA A 90 9.44 -15.75 9.04
C ALA A 90 8.22 -15.73 9.99
N GLY A 91 7.98 -16.84 10.68
CA GLY A 91 6.97 -16.95 11.76
C GLY A 91 7.21 -15.98 12.91
N ASP A 92 8.47 -15.80 13.32
CA ASP A 92 8.84 -14.89 14.41
C ASP A 92 8.82 -13.41 14.00
N ALA A 93 9.06 -13.11 12.71
CA ALA A 93 9.06 -11.74 12.19
C ALA A 93 7.64 -11.15 12.00
N LEU A 94 6.61 -12.00 11.86
CA LEU A 94 5.20 -11.59 11.77
C LEU A 94 4.72 -10.78 12.99
N PRO A 95 4.87 -11.27 14.25
CA PRO A 95 4.49 -10.48 15.42
C PRO A 95 5.33 -9.21 15.58
N GLN A 96 6.58 -9.18 15.10
CA GLN A 96 7.42 -7.99 15.17
C GLN A 96 6.99 -6.91 14.16
N ALA A 97 6.59 -7.33 12.95
CA ALA A 97 5.96 -6.43 11.99
C ALA A 97 4.59 -5.92 12.50
N LEU A 98 3.84 -6.77 13.20
CA LEU A 98 2.59 -6.36 13.86
C LEU A 98 2.85 -5.33 14.97
N TRP A 99 3.89 -5.53 15.79
CA TRP A 99 4.31 -4.56 16.81
C TRP A 99 4.77 -3.24 16.20
N LEU A 100 5.49 -3.26 15.08
CA LEU A 100 5.86 -2.05 14.34
C LEU A 100 4.60 -1.34 13.80
N ALA A 101 3.66 -2.08 13.22
CA ALA A 101 2.40 -1.51 12.72
C ALA A 101 1.56 -0.90 13.86
N LEU A 102 1.49 -1.58 15.01
CA LEU A 102 0.83 -1.06 16.21
C LEU A 102 1.54 0.16 16.77
N ALA A 103 2.87 0.17 16.83
CA ALA A 103 3.65 1.32 17.28
C ALA A 103 3.46 2.54 16.34
N GLN A 104 3.37 2.30 15.03
CA GLN A 104 3.09 3.35 14.06
C GLN A 104 1.66 3.88 14.20
N GLY A 105 0.67 2.99 14.33
CA GLY A 105 -0.71 3.37 14.56
C GLY A 105 -0.89 4.15 15.86
N LEU A 106 -0.37 3.64 16.97
CA LEU A 106 -0.50 4.26 18.29
C LEU A 106 0.36 5.53 18.43
N GLY A 107 1.44 5.68 17.66
CA GLY A 107 2.23 6.90 17.61
C GLY A 107 1.57 8.02 16.79
N ILE A 108 0.79 7.65 15.76
CA ILE A 108 0.15 8.60 14.83
C ILE A 108 -1.25 9.00 15.29
N SER A 109 -2.03 8.06 15.84
CA SER A 109 -3.40 8.29 16.34
C SER A 109 -3.51 9.47 17.33
N PRO A 110 -2.59 9.67 18.30
CA PRO A 110 -2.68 10.77 19.25
C PRO A 110 -2.37 12.12 18.60
N ARG A 111 -1.58 12.13 17.51
CA ARG A 111 -1.14 13.36 16.83
C ARG A 111 -2.17 13.90 15.86
N CYS A 112 -3.06 13.05 15.33
CA CYS A 112 -4.19 13.46 14.48
C CYS A 112 -5.44 13.87 15.27
N TYR A 113 -5.55 13.52 16.55
CA TYR A 113 -6.71 13.90 17.37
C TYR A 113 -6.58 15.32 17.97
N PHE A 114 -5.37 15.88 18.00
CA PHE A 114 -5.05 17.17 18.64
C PHE A 114 -4.62 18.28 17.66
N ALA A 115 -4.74 18.06 16.35
CA ALA A 115 -4.45 19.04 15.29
C ALA A 115 -5.70 19.25 14.43
#